data_AF-A0A0M9AUR3-F1
#
_entry.id   AF-A0A0M9AUR3-F1
#
_cell.length_a   1.000
_cell.length_b   1.000
_cell.length_c   1.000
_cell.angle_alpha   90.00
_cell.angle_beta   90.00
_cell.angle_gamma   90.00
#
_symmetry.space_group_name_H-M   'P 1'
#
loop_
_entity.id
_entity.type
_entity.pdbx_description
1 polymer ?
#
loop_
_entity_poly.entity_id
_entity_poly.type
_entity_poly.pdbx_seq_one_letter_code
_entity_poly.pdbx_strand_id
1 'polypeptide(L)'
;MTDADEHDADATGRGDESVPSVAERADDVAERAAVAKRAAEAGAAVAHDHFRSDIAVETKGEDDVVTEADRAAQRTVIESIRESYPDDAVVGEEEDERKTVPEAGPAWVIDPIDGTNNYVRDVRVWATAVAAVVDGEPVAAAIVAPALGDTYTADATGAYRNGEPIAVSDVADPRGAAVDPTIWWDYDARDEYAAACEAIVTRFGDMRRFGAAQVVLPTVAAGGLEGTITNVAANPWDTVAGVFVIRQAGGRVTDLNGERWRHDSTGLVASNGALHDEVLAAANEIESD
;
A
#
# COMPACT_ATOMS: atom_id res chain seq x y z
N MET A 1 -63.89 15.57 -40.48
CA MET A 1 -63.28 14.66 -41.47
C MET A 1 -61.94 15.29 -41.82
N THR A 2 -60.91 15.00 -41.01
CA THR A 2 -59.88 13.93 -41.26
C THR A 2 -58.87 14.49 -42.29
N ASP A 3 -57.56 14.58 -42.08
CA ASP A 3 -56.58 13.91 -41.23
C ASP A 3 -55.35 14.85 -41.05
N ALA A 4 -54.72 14.87 -39.87
CA ALA A 4 -53.40 14.29 -39.55
C ALA A 4 -52.19 15.05 -40.13
N ASP A 5 -51.33 15.54 -39.24
CA ASP A 5 -49.91 15.13 -39.25
C ASP A 5 -49.31 15.40 -37.86
N GLU A 6 -49.02 14.29 -37.18
CA GLU A 6 -48.29 14.18 -35.92
C GLU A 6 -46.79 14.39 -36.18
N HIS A 7 -46.16 15.26 -35.39
CA HIS A 7 -44.72 15.22 -35.20
C HIS A 7 -44.44 14.72 -33.78
N ASP A 8 -44.14 13.43 -33.74
CA ASP A 8 -43.64 12.69 -32.60
C ASP A 8 -42.20 13.12 -32.31
N ALA A 9 -41.97 13.70 -31.13
CA ALA A 9 -40.65 14.00 -30.61
C ALA A 9 -40.45 13.13 -29.38
N ASP A 10 -39.94 11.92 -29.64
CA ASP A 10 -39.45 10.97 -28.66
C ASP A 10 -38.24 11.58 -27.93
N ALA A 11 -38.49 12.17 -26.76
CA ALA A 11 -37.46 12.59 -25.83
C ALA A 11 -37.06 11.38 -24.98
N THR A 12 -36.16 10.57 -25.53
CA THR A 12 -35.49 9.48 -24.81
C THR A 12 -34.86 10.03 -23.53
N GLY A 13 -35.32 9.53 -22.39
CA GLY A 13 -34.80 9.84 -21.07
C GLY A 13 -33.30 9.55 -21.00
N ARG A 14 -32.50 10.61 -20.81
CA ARG A 14 -31.18 10.45 -20.22
C ARG A 14 -31.40 9.99 -18.79
N GLY A 15 -30.95 8.78 -18.50
CA GLY A 15 -30.86 8.27 -17.13
C GLY A 15 -30.17 9.31 -16.26
N ASP A 16 -30.87 9.72 -15.22
CA ASP A 16 -30.34 10.53 -14.14
C ASP A 16 -29.31 9.67 -13.40
N GLU A 17 -28.04 9.76 -13.76
CA GLU A 17 -26.95 9.29 -12.89
C GLU A 17 -26.90 10.23 -11.69
N SER A 18 -27.82 10.00 -10.74
CA SER A 18 -27.93 10.75 -9.52
C SER A 18 -26.64 10.59 -8.73
N VAL A 19 -25.94 11.71 -8.54
CA VAL A 19 -24.73 11.79 -7.71
C VAL A 19 -25.06 11.27 -6.30
N PRO A 20 -24.35 10.25 -5.77
CA PRO A 20 -24.63 9.67 -4.45
C PRO A 20 -24.58 10.73 -3.36
N SER A 21 -25.44 10.61 -2.35
CA SER A 21 -25.45 11.47 -1.18
C SER A 21 -24.19 11.29 -0.32
N VAL A 22 -23.93 12.25 0.58
CA VAL A 22 -22.77 12.18 1.50
C VAL A 22 -22.86 10.96 2.43
N ALA A 23 -24.07 10.58 2.85
CA ALA A 23 -24.28 9.40 3.70
C ALA A 23 -23.97 8.11 2.93
N GLU A 24 -24.46 7.98 1.69
CA GLU A 24 -24.18 6.81 0.84
C GLU A 24 -22.69 6.65 0.54
N ARG A 25 -21.96 7.76 0.38
CA ARG A 25 -20.49 7.71 0.23
C ARG A 25 -19.78 7.29 1.50
N ALA A 26 -20.26 7.72 2.67
CA ALA A 26 -19.68 7.33 3.95
C ALA A 26 -19.90 5.85 4.25
N ASP A 27 -21.10 5.35 3.94
CA ASP A 27 -21.45 3.93 4.08
C ASP A 27 -20.61 3.06 3.12
N ASP A 28 -20.44 3.47 1.87
CA ASP A 28 -19.56 2.78 0.91
C ASP A 28 -18.10 2.73 1.38
N VAL A 29 -17.55 3.83 1.89
CA VAL A 29 -16.17 3.84 2.43
C VAL A 29 -16.02 2.91 3.62
N ALA A 30 -17.00 2.86 4.52
CA ALA A 30 -16.98 1.94 5.66
C ALA A 30 -17.05 0.46 5.21
N GLU A 31 -17.88 0.16 4.22
CA GLU A 31 -17.96 -1.17 3.62
C GLU A 31 -16.65 -1.55 2.93
N ARG A 32 -16.04 -0.64 2.17
CA ARG A 32 -14.72 -0.83 1.55
C ARG A 32 -13.64 -1.12 2.58
N ALA A 33 -13.64 -0.46 3.73
CA ALA A 33 -12.69 -0.74 4.81
C ALA A 33 -12.88 -2.16 5.37
N ALA A 34 -14.12 -2.59 5.57
CA ALA A 34 -14.41 -3.95 6.02
C ALA A 34 -13.99 -5.01 4.99
N VAL A 35 -14.22 -4.75 3.70
CA VAL A 35 -13.79 -5.63 2.60
C VAL A 35 -12.27 -5.67 2.47
N ALA A 36 -11.58 -4.52 2.53
CA ALA A 36 -10.11 -4.46 2.48
C ALA A 36 -9.49 -5.34 3.58
N LYS A 37 -9.99 -5.21 4.82
CA LYS A 37 -9.55 -6.03 5.95
C LYS A 37 -9.79 -7.52 5.71
N ARG A 38 -11.02 -7.91 5.38
CA ARG A 38 -11.38 -9.31 5.15
C ARG A 38 -10.54 -9.94 4.03
N ALA A 39 -10.35 -9.21 2.93
CA ALA A 39 -9.60 -9.69 1.78
C ALA A 39 -8.11 -9.85 2.11
N ALA A 40 -7.50 -8.87 2.78
CA ALA A 40 -6.11 -8.95 3.23
C ALA A 40 -5.89 -10.10 4.22
N GLU A 41 -6.80 -10.30 5.18
CA GLU A 41 -6.74 -11.43 6.13
C GLU A 41 -6.83 -12.78 5.41
N ALA A 42 -7.72 -12.90 4.42
CA ALA A 42 -7.88 -14.13 3.63
C ALA A 42 -6.64 -14.44 2.79
N GLY A 43 -6.08 -13.45 2.08
CA GLY A 43 -4.84 -13.60 1.31
C GLY A 43 -3.65 -13.95 2.21
N ALA A 44 -3.49 -13.23 3.32
CA ALA A 44 -2.43 -13.47 4.29
C ALA A 44 -2.49 -14.87 4.92
N ALA A 45 -3.69 -15.40 5.18
CA ALA A 45 -3.84 -16.76 5.67
C ALA A 45 -3.33 -17.79 4.66
N VAL A 46 -3.67 -17.63 3.38
CA VAL A 46 -3.19 -18.51 2.31
C VAL A 46 -1.67 -18.43 2.16
N ALA A 47 -1.10 -17.22 2.12
CA ALA A 47 0.35 -17.04 2.08
C ALA A 47 1.02 -17.66 3.32
N HIS A 48 0.47 -17.45 4.51
CA HIS A 48 1.03 -17.98 5.75
C HIS A 48 1.01 -19.51 5.81
N ASP A 49 -0.01 -20.17 5.25
CA ASP A 49 -0.07 -21.63 5.16
C ASP A 49 1.02 -22.22 4.26
N HIS A 50 1.47 -21.46 3.24
CA HIS A 50 2.57 -21.86 2.36
C HIS A 50 3.95 -21.54 2.95
N PHE A 51 4.05 -20.51 3.80
CA PHE A 51 5.30 -20.06 4.40
C PHE A 51 5.97 -21.16 5.23
N ARG A 52 7.22 -21.53 4.89
CA ARG A 52 8.01 -22.62 5.52
C ARG A 52 7.36 -24.00 5.43
N SER A 53 6.45 -24.22 4.47
CA SER A 53 5.84 -25.53 4.28
C SER A 53 6.74 -26.46 3.45
N ASP A 54 6.88 -27.72 3.86
CA ASP A 54 7.66 -28.74 3.13
C ASP A 54 6.99 -29.17 1.80
N ILE A 55 5.69 -28.89 1.66
CA ILE A 55 4.83 -29.44 0.61
C ILE A 55 5.14 -28.82 -0.78
N ALA A 56 5.65 -27.58 -0.81
CA ALA A 56 5.86 -26.85 -2.05
C ALA A 56 7.27 -27.04 -2.66
N VAL A 57 8.31 -27.14 -1.82
CA VAL A 57 9.72 -27.25 -2.25
C VAL A 57 10.03 -28.60 -2.91
N GLU A 58 9.35 -29.68 -2.52
CA GLU A 58 9.53 -30.99 -3.16
C GLU A 58 8.97 -31.04 -4.60
N THR A 59 8.09 -30.11 -4.97
CA THR A 59 7.38 -30.13 -6.26
C THR A 59 7.95 -29.13 -7.28
N LYS A 60 8.53 -28.01 -6.84
CA LYS A 60 9.15 -26.98 -7.71
C LYS A 60 10.26 -26.21 -6.96
N GLY A 61 11.16 -25.54 -7.69
CA GLY A 61 12.27 -24.76 -7.10
C GLY A 61 11.80 -23.54 -6.28
N GLU A 62 12.70 -22.89 -5.54
CA GLU A 62 12.38 -21.76 -4.65
C GLU A 62 11.61 -20.63 -5.36
N ASP A 63 12.05 -20.23 -6.57
CA ASP A 63 11.39 -19.19 -7.37
C ASP A 63 9.96 -19.59 -7.81
N ASP A 64 9.72 -20.88 -8.06
CA ASP A 64 8.42 -21.40 -8.48
C ASP A 64 7.42 -21.49 -7.31
N VAL A 65 7.91 -21.72 -6.08
CA VAL A 65 7.09 -21.83 -4.86
C VAL A 65 6.50 -20.49 -4.48
N VAL A 66 7.33 -19.44 -4.53
CA VAL A 66 6.89 -18.05 -4.36
C VAL A 66 5.76 -17.72 -5.30
N THR A 67 6.01 -17.96 -6.58
CA THR A 67 5.08 -17.65 -7.65
C THR A 67 3.72 -18.34 -7.44
N GLU A 68 3.68 -19.51 -6.81
CA GLU A 68 2.44 -20.20 -6.46
C GLU A 68 1.75 -19.60 -5.22
N ALA A 69 2.50 -19.29 -4.17
CA ALA A 69 1.97 -18.65 -2.96
C ALA A 69 1.40 -17.26 -3.27
N ASP A 70 2.13 -16.44 -4.00
CA ASP A 70 1.71 -15.11 -4.47
C ASP A 70 0.41 -15.17 -5.29
N ARG A 71 0.37 -16.04 -6.31
CA ARG A 71 -0.83 -16.23 -7.13
C ARG A 71 -2.02 -16.76 -6.36
N ALA A 72 -1.79 -17.67 -5.41
CA ALA A 72 -2.86 -18.22 -4.58
C ALA A 72 -3.44 -17.15 -3.64
N ALA A 73 -2.57 -16.38 -2.98
CA ALA A 73 -2.97 -15.27 -2.13
C ALA A 73 -3.71 -14.20 -2.94
N GLN A 74 -3.18 -13.74 -4.09
CA GLN A 74 -3.83 -12.73 -4.92
C GLN A 74 -5.22 -13.17 -5.37
N ARG A 75 -5.36 -14.41 -5.85
CA ARG A 75 -6.67 -14.95 -6.27
C ARG A 75 -7.67 -14.92 -5.11
N THR A 76 -7.26 -15.33 -3.91
CA THR A 76 -8.13 -15.30 -2.73
C THR A 76 -8.53 -13.88 -2.33
N VAL A 77 -7.61 -12.91 -2.39
CA VAL A 77 -7.92 -11.49 -2.14
C VAL A 77 -8.96 -11.00 -3.16
N ILE A 78 -8.73 -11.27 -4.45
CA ILE A 78 -9.62 -10.83 -5.54
C ILE A 78 -11.00 -11.47 -5.41
N GLU A 79 -11.08 -12.77 -5.12
CA GLU A 79 -12.35 -13.46 -4.87
C GLU A 79 -13.12 -12.80 -3.72
N SER A 80 -12.45 -12.52 -2.59
CA SER A 80 -13.07 -11.83 -1.45
C SER A 80 -13.57 -10.42 -1.78
N ILE A 81 -12.88 -9.69 -2.67
CA ILE A 81 -13.32 -8.36 -3.12
C ILE A 81 -14.55 -8.49 -4.02
N ARG A 82 -14.51 -9.40 -5.00
CA ARG A 82 -15.56 -9.60 -6.01
C ARG A 82 -16.90 -10.06 -5.41
N GLU A 83 -16.89 -10.63 -4.21
CA GLU A 83 -18.12 -10.93 -3.46
C GLU A 83 -18.98 -9.69 -3.17
N SER A 84 -18.35 -8.52 -2.97
CA SER A 84 -19.03 -7.25 -2.66
C SER A 84 -18.95 -6.26 -3.82
N TYR A 85 -17.83 -6.26 -4.55
CA TYR A 85 -17.52 -5.30 -5.62
C TYR A 85 -17.09 -6.03 -6.91
N PRO A 86 -18.02 -6.68 -7.63
CA PRO A 86 -17.70 -7.52 -8.80
C PRO A 86 -17.15 -6.73 -10.00
N ASP A 87 -17.47 -5.43 -10.10
CA ASP A 87 -17.15 -4.59 -11.25
C ASP A 87 -15.97 -3.62 -11.01
N ASP A 88 -15.49 -3.50 -9.77
CA ASP A 88 -14.38 -2.60 -9.43
C ASP A 88 -13.08 -3.06 -10.10
N ALA A 89 -12.24 -2.09 -10.46
CA ALA A 89 -10.93 -2.40 -11.02
C ALA A 89 -10.01 -3.04 -9.98
N VAL A 90 -9.18 -3.99 -10.39
CA VAL A 90 -8.07 -4.51 -9.59
C VAL A 90 -6.75 -4.05 -10.19
N VAL A 91 -5.84 -3.64 -9.32
CA VAL A 91 -4.45 -3.27 -9.57
C VAL A 91 -3.58 -4.16 -8.70
N GLY A 92 -2.64 -4.89 -9.28
CA GLY A 92 -1.81 -5.82 -8.50
C GLY A 92 -0.57 -6.31 -9.24
N GLU A 93 0.34 -6.88 -8.47
CA GLU A 93 1.65 -7.36 -8.95
C GLU A 93 1.51 -8.52 -9.93
N GLU A 94 0.68 -9.51 -9.59
CA GLU A 94 0.59 -10.77 -10.33
C GLU A 94 -0.44 -10.71 -11.47
N GLU A 95 -0.30 -11.64 -12.42
CA GLU A 95 -1.21 -11.84 -13.55
C GLU A 95 -1.38 -10.60 -14.47
N ASP A 96 -2.40 -10.65 -15.34
CA ASP A 96 -2.74 -9.62 -16.33
C ASP A 96 -3.58 -8.47 -15.73
N GLU A 97 -3.59 -8.33 -14.40
CA GLU A 97 -4.30 -7.23 -13.72
C GLU A 97 -3.66 -5.87 -14.03
N ARG A 98 -4.39 -4.78 -13.79
CA ARG A 98 -3.88 -3.43 -14.07
C ARG A 98 -2.61 -3.18 -13.26
N LYS A 99 -1.66 -2.47 -13.87
CA LYS A 99 -0.40 -2.09 -13.21
C LYS A 99 -0.38 -0.62 -12.76
N THR A 100 -1.41 0.14 -13.15
CA THR A 100 -1.56 1.55 -12.78
C THR A 100 -2.93 1.76 -12.13
N VAL A 101 -2.96 2.68 -11.19
CA VAL A 101 -4.19 3.06 -10.50
C VAL A 101 -5.00 4.00 -11.40
N PRO A 102 -6.30 3.72 -11.63
CA PRO A 102 -7.15 4.61 -12.42
C PRO A 102 -7.30 6.00 -11.77
N GLU A 103 -7.32 7.05 -12.58
CA GLU A 103 -7.58 8.43 -12.12
C GLU A 103 -9.06 8.65 -11.72
N ALA A 104 -9.97 7.82 -12.20
CA ALA A 104 -11.41 7.95 -11.95
C ALA A 104 -12.02 6.57 -11.69
N GLY A 105 -13.02 6.55 -10.81
CA GLY A 105 -13.74 5.35 -10.42
C GLY A 105 -13.04 4.56 -9.31
N PRO A 106 -13.70 3.50 -8.82
CA PRO A 106 -13.17 2.66 -7.76
C PRO A 106 -12.15 1.64 -8.27
N ALA A 107 -11.12 1.40 -7.46
CA ALA A 107 -10.13 0.37 -7.69
C ALA A 107 -9.62 -0.24 -6.37
N TRP A 108 -9.08 -1.45 -6.46
CA TRP A 108 -8.42 -2.16 -5.38
C TRP A 108 -6.96 -2.37 -5.73
N VAL A 109 -6.06 -1.88 -4.89
CA VAL A 109 -4.61 -2.06 -5.03
C VAL A 109 -4.19 -3.17 -4.08
N ILE A 110 -3.56 -4.22 -4.62
CA ILE A 110 -3.28 -5.46 -3.91
C ILE A 110 -1.80 -5.82 -4.03
N ASP A 111 -1.19 -6.15 -2.90
CA ASP A 111 0.10 -6.83 -2.81
C ASP A 111 -0.10 -8.15 -2.06
N PRO A 112 -0.03 -9.32 -2.73
CA PRO A 112 -0.23 -10.60 -2.07
C PRO A 112 0.88 -10.94 -1.06
N ILE A 113 2.14 -10.69 -1.38
CA ILE A 113 3.31 -10.93 -0.52
C ILE A 113 4.39 -9.85 -0.75
N ASP A 114 4.25 -8.72 -0.07
CA ASP A 114 5.33 -7.74 0.02
C ASP A 114 6.47 -8.30 0.87
N GLY A 115 7.70 -8.20 0.38
CA GLY A 115 8.87 -8.81 1.01
C GLY A 115 9.13 -10.24 0.56
N THR A 116 8.83 -10.58 -0.69
CA THR A 116 9.09 -11.89 -1.33
C THR A 116 10.50 -12.43 -1.06
N ASN A 117 11.53 -11.57 -1.11
CA ASN A 117 12.92 -11.92 -0.78
C ASN A 117 13.10 -12.38 0.68
N ASN A 118 12.33 -11.82 1.61
CA ASN A 118 12.30 -12.28 2.99
C ASN A 118 11.51 -13.60 3.09
N TYR A 119 10.37 -13.68 2.41
CA TYR A 119 9.50 -14.84 2.39
C TYR A 119 10.25 -16.12 1.98
N VAL A 120 11.03 -16.08 0.89
CA VAL A 120 11.84 -17.24 0.43
C VAL A 120 12.98 -17.64 1.34
N ARG A 121 13.46 -16.70 2.14
CA ARG A 121 14.58 -16.92 3.08
C ARG A 121 14.09 -17.31 4.47
N ASP A 122 12.82 -17.68 4.60
CA ASP A 122 12.16 -17.97 5.86
C ASP A 122 12.22 -16.80 6.86
N VAL A 123 12.36 -15.56 6.40
CA VAL A 123 12.36 -14.37 7.26
C VAL A 123 10.92 -13.92 7.47
N ARG A 124 10.52 -13.67 8.72
CA ARG A 124 9.14 -13.36 9.12
C ARG A 124 8.63 -11.97 8.73
N VAL A 125 9.44 -11.19 8.02
CA VAL A 125 9.15 -9.79 7.68
C VAL A 125 8.59 -9.74 6.26
N TRP A 126 7.30 -9.93 6.15
CA TRP A 126 6.51 -9.85 4.92
C TRP A 126 5.05 -9.58 5.28
N ALA A 127 4.26 -9.07 4.34
CA ALA A 127 2.85 -8.78 4.57
C ALA A 127 2.01 -8.92 3.30
N THR A 128 0.71 -9.15 3.47
CA THR A 128 -0.30 -8.95 2.42
C THR A 128 -0.94 -7.59 2.62
N ALA A 129 -1.07 -6.79 1.55
CA ALA A 129 -1.68 -5.46 1.61
C ALA A 129 -2.84 -5.32 0.61
N VAL A 130 -3.89 -4.64 1.05
CA VAL A 130 -5.06 -4.30 0.23
C VAL A 130 -5.46 -2.86 0.53
N ALA A 131 -5.58 -2.03 -0.51
CA ALA A 131 -6.13 -0.68 -0.41
C ALA A 131 -7.33 -0.51 -1.34
N ALA A 132 -8.39 0.12 -0.83
CA ALA A 132 -9.47 0.63 -1.64
C ALA A 132 -9.14 2.06 -2.07
N VAL A 133 -9.28 2.34 -3.37
CA VAL A 133 -9.01 3.63 -3.99
C VAL A 133 -10.26 4.10 -4.72
N VAL A 134 -10.57 5.39 -4.61
CA VAL A 134 -11.65 6.04 -5.37
C VAL A 134 -11.09 7.31 -5.99
N ASP A 135 -11.23 7.44 -7.31
CA ASP A 135 -10.74 8.61 -8.07
C ASP A 135 -9.26 8.91 -7.81
N GLY A 136 -8.44 7.85 -7.81
CA GLY A 136 -6.99 7.93 -7.58
C GLY A 136 -6.56 8.12 -6.13
N GLU A 137 -7.49 8.34 -5.18
CA GLU A 137 -7.17 8.55 -3.76
C GLU A 137 -7.54 7.34 -2.89
N PRO A 138 -6.64 6.86 -2.02
CA PRO A 138 -6.96 5.78 -1.09
C PRO A 138 -7.99 6.24 -0.05
N VAL A 139 -8.99 5.39 0.19
CA VAL A 139 -10.09 5.65 1.15
C VAL A 139 -10.10 4.65 2.31
N ALA A 140 -9.50 3.48 2.12
CA ALA A 140 -9.32 2.47 3.15
C ALA A 140 -8.10 1.58 2.83
N ALA A 141 -7.48 1.01 3.86
CA ALA A 141 -6.39 0.05 3.69
C ALA A 141 -6.35 -0.99 4.81
N ALA A 142 -5.86 -2.17 4.48
CA ALA A 142 -5.50 -3.21 5.42
C ALA A 142 -4.16 -3.85 5.02
N ILE A 143 -3.30 -4.08 6.00
CA ILE A 143 -2.00 -4.72 5.83
C ILE A 143 -1.85 -5.77 6.92
N VAL A 144 -1.59 -7.01 6.54
CA VAL A 144 -1.54 -8.15 7.46
C VAL A 144 -0.16 -8.79 7.37
N ALA A 145 0.59 -8.73 8.46
CA ALA A 145 1.89 -9.38 8.64
C ALA A 145 1.73 -10.59 9.59
N PRO A 146 1.23 -11.73 9.09
CA PRO A 146 0.74 -12.82 9.94
C PRO A 146 1.86 -13.46 10.77
N ALA A 147 3.08 -13.55 10.23
CA ALA A 147 4.23 -14.09 10.95
C ALA A 147 4.74 -13.17 12.09
N LEU A 148 4.36 -11.89 12.07
CA LEU A 148 4.61 -10.92 13.15
C LEU A 148 3.42 -10.80 14.10
N GLY A 149 2.23 -11.25 13.69
CA GLY A 149 1.00 -11.15 14.47
C GLY A 149 0.36 -9.76 14.44
N ASP A 150 0.68 -8.95 13.43
CA ASP A 150 0.19 -7.59 13.29
C ASP A 150 -0.74 -7.43 12.08
N THR A 151 -1.91 -6.86 12.32
CA THR A 151 -2.87 -6.38 11.31
C THR A 151 -3.04 -4.88 11.46
N TYR A 152 -2.64 -4.13 10.45
CA TYR A 152 -2.82 -2.70 10.36
C TYR A 152 -4.03 -2.38 9.50
N THR A 153 -4.90 -1.48 9.96
CA THR A 153 -6.04 -1.02 9.19
C THR A 153 -6.16 0.49 9.28
N ALA A 154 -6.62 1.12 8.21
CA ALA A 154 -6.93 2.54 8.23
C ALA A 154 -8.18 2.82 7.40
N ASP A 155 -8.92 3.84 7.82
CA ASP A 155 -10.08 4.40 7.12
C ASP A 155 -10.21 5.90 7.47
N ALA A 156 -11.34 6.52 7.16
CA ALA A 156 -11.60 7.93 7.45
C ALA A 156 -11.59 8.29 8.96
N THR A 157 -11.64 7.31 9.86
CA THR A 157 -11.68 7.51 11.31
C THR A 157 -10.31 7.47 11.97
N GLY A 158 -9.31 6.87 11.32
CA GLY A 158 -7.95 6.77 11.85
C GLY A 158 -7.22 5.51 11.39
N ALA A 159 -6.07 5.25 12.01
CA ALA A 159 -5.26 4.06 11.81
C ALA A 159 -5.24 3.21 13.09
N TYR A 160 -5.20 1.89 12.91
CA TYR A 160 -5.27 0.91 13.98
C TYR A 160 -4.27 -0.23 13.76
N ARG A 161 -3.75 -0.81 14.84
CA ARG A 161 -3.02 -2.08 14.84
C ARG A 161 -3.75 -3.05 15.76
N ASN A 162 -4.16 -4.20 15.21
CA ASN A 162 -4.91 -5.23 15.93
C ASN A 162 -6.18 -4.67 16.62
N GLY A 163 -6.82 -3.67 16.01
CA GLY A 163 -8.02 -2.99 16.52
C GLY A 163 -7.75 -1.85 17.51
N GLU A 164 -6.50 -1.64 17.94
CA GLU A 164 -6.13 -0.54 18.84
C GLU A 164 -5.63 0.67 18.03
N PRO A 165 -6.04 1.91 18.34
CA PRO A 165 -5.58 3.11 17.64
C PRO A 165 -4.06 3.27 17.71
N ILE A 166 -3.47 3.74 16.61
CA ILE A 166 -2.04 4.06 16.52
C ILE A 166 -1.82 5.50 16.10
N ALA A 167 -0.63 6.02 16.42
CA ALA A 167 -0.15 7.32 15.97
C ALA A 167 1.35 7.23 15.71
N VAL A 168 1.85 8.10 14.84
CA VAL A 168 3.29 8.26 14.62
C VAL A 168 4.01 8.71 15.90
N SER A 169 5.32 8.46 15.95
CA SER A 169 6.21 8.86 17.05
C SER A 169 6.25 10.38 17.26
N ASP A 170 6.48 10.83 18.49
CA ASP A 170 6.69 12.25 18.84
C ASP A 170 8.18 12.66 18.88
N VAL A 171 9.10 11.76 18.49
CA VAL A 171 10.54 12.04 18.44
C VAL A 171 10.82 13.19 17.47
N ALA A 172 11.48 14.24 17.98
CA ALA A 172 11.82 15.44 17.24
C ALA A 172 13.34 15.69 17.16
N ASP A 173 14.17 14.83 17.75
CA ASP A 173 15.63 14.88 17.66
C ASP A 173 16.12 13.76 16.74
N PRO A 174 16.78 14.07 15.61
CA PRO A 174 17.32 13.06 14.70
C PRO A 174 18.20 12.02 15.39
N ARG A 175 18.91 12.37 16.45
CA ARG A 175 19.81 11.45 17.18
C ARG A 175 19.07 10.34 17.93
N GLY A 176 17.76 10.51 18.15
CA GLY A 176 16.89 9.49 18.74
C GLY A 176 16.08 8.70 17.71
N ALA A 177 16.21 9.04 16.42
CA ALA A 177 15.35 8.52 15.37
C ALA A 177 15.95 7.28 14.69
N ALA A 178 15.08 6.36 14.29
CA ALA A 178 15.41 5.23 13.42
C ALA A 178 14.73 5.40 12.05
N VAL A 179 15.52 5.26 10.97
CA VAL A 179 15.05 5.41 9.59
C VAL A 179 15.40 4.17 8.76
N ASP A 180 14.52 3.80 7.83
CA ASP A 180 14.72 2.66 6.91
C ASP A 180 14.84 3.16 5.45
N PRO A 181 15.87 2.77 4.68
CA PRO A 181 15.86 2.93 3.23
C PRO A 181 14.96 1.84 2.61
N THR A 182 13.72 2.23 2.28
CA THR A 182 12.66 1.35 1.76
C THR A 182 12.79 1.15 0.25
N ILE A 183 12.18 0.08 -0.26
CA ILE A 183 12.32 -0.43 -1.65
C ILE A 183 13.75 -0.93 -1.93
N TRP A 184 13.85 -1.85 -2.90
CA TRP A 184 15.13 -2.38 -3.34
C TRP A 184 15.67 -1.56 -4.51
N TRP A 185 16.93 -1.13 -4.40
CA TRP A 185 17.71 -0.67 -5.53
C TRP A 185 18.20 -1.87 -6.32
N ASP A 186 18.17 -1.76 -7.64
CA ASP A 186 18.77 -2.75 -8.53
C ASP A 186 20.26 -2.93 -8.23
N TYR A 187 20.79 -4.09 -8.61
CA TYR A 187 22.20 -4.41 -8.37
C TYR A 187 23.16 -3.39 -8.99
N ASP A 188 22.77 -2.76 -10.09
CA ASP A 188 23.59 -1.75 -10.77
C ASP A 188 23.44 -0.33 -10.15
N ALA A 189 22.46 -0.12 -9.27
CA ALA A 189 22.20 1.14 -8.55
C ALA A 189 22.73 1.09 -7.09
N ARG A 190 23.79 0.32 -6.84
CA ARG A 190 24.33 0.11 -5.49
C ARG A 190 25.00 1.33 -4.88
N ASP A 191 25.49 2.23 -5.72
CA ASP A 191 26.04 3.52 -5.26
C ASP A 191 24.92 4.38 -4.65
N GLU A 192 23.72 4.39 -5.23
CA GLU A 192 22.56 5.06 -4.65
C GLU A 192 22.16 4.42 -3.31
N TYR A 193 22.12 3.08 -3.23
CA TYR A 193 21.85 2.41 -1.96
C TYR A 193 22.90 2.74 -0.88
N ALA A 194 24.17 2.82 -1.27
CA ALA A 194 25.25 3.22 -0.35
C ALA A 194 25.08 4.68 0.10
N ALA A 195 24.72 5.59 -0.80
CA ALA A 195 24.44 6.99 -0.50
C ALA A 195 23.25 7.13 0.45
N ALA A 196 22.16 6.39 0.21
CA ALA A 196 21.00 6.33 1.11
C ALA A 196 21.40 5.87 2.52
N CYS A 197 22.22 4.82 2.60
CA CYS A 197 22.73 4.34 3.88
C CYS A 197 23.59 5.41 4.57
N GLU A 198 24.52 6.05 3.86
CA GLU A 198 25.39 7.10 4.41
C GLU A 198 24.59 8.30 4.93
N ALA A 199 23.64 8.80 4.12
CA ALA A 199 22.76 9.90 4.49
C ALA A 199 21.95 9.58 5.77
N ILE A 200 21.47 8.34 5.90
CA ILE A 200 20.79 7.90 7.13
C ILE A 200 21.77 7.79 8.29
N VAL A 201 22.87 7.06 8.18
CA VAL A 201 23.73 6.76 9.35
C VAL A 201 24.50 7.96 9.88
N THR A 202 24.65 9.01 9.07
CA THR A 202 25.33 10.25 9.48
C THR A 202 24.37 11.26 10.15
N ARG A 203 23.06 11.13 9.92
CA ARG A 203 22.00 12.03 10.43
C ARG A 203 21.14 11.41 11.53
N PHE A 204 20.85 10.13 11.34
CA PHE A 204 20.13 9.12 12.13
C PHE A 204 20.75 8.78 13.49
N GLY A 205 19.95 8.43 14.50
CA GLY A 205 20.41 7.65 15.65
C GLY A 205 20.64 6.18 15.31
N ASP A 206 19.82 5.64 14.41
CA ASP A 206 19.90 4.24 13.95
C ASP A 206 19.38 4.11 12.51
N MET A 207 19.83 3.06 11.83
CA MET A 207 19.30 2.65 10.52
C MET A 207 18.72 1.25 10.64
N ARG A 208 17.49 1.08 10.18
CA ARG A 208 16.85 -0.24 10.03
C ARG A 208 16.77 -0.62 8.56
N ARG A 209 16.66 -1.92 8.30
CA ARG A 209 16.45 -2.45 6.95
C ARG A 209 15.59 -3.70 7.06
N PHE A 210 14.28 -3.54 6.93
CA PHE A 210 13.34 -4.65 7.07
C PHE A 210 13.15 -5.46 5.79
N GLY A 211 13.25 -4.85 4.61
CA GLY A 211 13.14 -5.59 3.35
C GLY A 211 11.72 -5.80 2.82
N ALA A 212 10.71 -5.14 3.40
CA ALA A 212 9.29 -5.24 3.05
C ALA A 212 8.59 -3.87 3.29
N ALA A 213 8.12 -3.21 2.23
CA ALA A 213 7.59 -1.85 2.31
C ALA A 213 6.29 -1.77 3.14
N GLN A 214 5.40 -2.74 2.96
CA GLN A 214 4.17 -2.94 3.72
C GLN A 214 4.43 -3.46 5.14
N VAL A 215 5.69 -3.67 5.57
CA VAL A 215 6.03 -3.75 7.00
C VAL A 215 6.63 -2.45 7.51
N VAL A 216 7.48 -1.78 6.71
CA VAL A 216 8.12 -0.52 7.09
C VAL A 216 7.10 0.61 7.27
N LEU A 217 6.24 0.83 6.29
CA LEU A 217 5.28 1.94 6.27
C LEU A 217 4.32 1.90 7.49
N PRO A 218 3.65 0.77 7.81
CA PRO A 218 2.84 0.71 9.03
C PRO A 218 3.67 0.74 10.31
N THR A 219 4.97 0.37 10.28
CA THR A 219 5.86 0.58 11.44
C THR A 219 6.10 2.07 11.70
N VAL A 220 6.25 2.89 10.66
CA VAL A 220 6.27 4.36 10.80
C VAL A 220 4.95 4.86 11.37
N ALA A 221 3.82 4.39 10.83
CA ALA A 221 2.49 4.77 11.29
C ALA A 221 2.23 4.43 12.77
N ALA A 222 2.83 3.35 13.27
CA ALA A 222 2.73 2.94 14.67
C ALA A 222 3.82 3.54 15.58
N GLY A 223 4.63 4.46 15.06
CA GLY A 223 5.70 5.12 15.82
C GLY A 223 6.89 4.22 16.17
N GLY A 224 7.05 3.09 15.48
CA GLY A 224 8.22 2.21 15.64
C GLY A 224 9.43 2.65 14.81
N LEU A 225 9.23 3.55 13.85
CA LEU A 225 10.25 4.22 13.04
C LEU A 225 9.85 5.69 12.87
N GLU A 226 10.83 6.59 12.82
CA GLU A 226 10.60 8.02 12.61
C GLU A 226 10.49 8.39 11.13
N GLY A 227 11.03 7.55 10.24
CA GLY A 227 10.85 7.74 8.81
C GLY A 227 11.37 6.62 7.93
N THR A 228 11.10 6.78 6.63
CA THR A 228 11.63 5.92 5.58
C THR A 228 11.78 6.69 4.28
N ILE A 229 12.76 6.29 3.46
CA ILE A 229 13.12 6.97 2.21
C ILE A 229 13.34 5.99 1.07
N THR A 230 13.02 6.44 -0.15
CA THR A 230 13.49 5.87 -1.41
C THR A 230 13.47 6.95 -2.49
N ASN A 231 14.47 6.96 -3.38
CA ASN A 231 14.46 7.78 -4.59
C ASN A 231 13.94 6.99 -5.82
N VAL A 232 13.69 5.70 -5.66
CA VAL A 232 13.20 4.81 -6.72
C VAL A 232 11.69 4.99 -6.89
N ALA A 233 11.21 4.88 -8.11
CA ALA A 233 9.78 4.74 -8.36
C ALA A 233 9.30 3.37 -7.85
N ALA A 234 8.44 3.38 -6.84
CA ALA A 234 7.81 2.16 -6.32
C ALA A 234 6.55 1.84 -7.12
N ASN A 235 6.14 0.57 -7.15
CA ASN A 235 4.84 0.24 -7.71
C ASN A 235 3.73 0.74 -6.76
N PRO A 236 2.50 0.94 -7.27
CA PRO A 236 1.39 1.34 -6.42
C PRO A 236 1.09 0.35 -5.28
N TRP A 237 1.26 -0.95 -5.53
CA TRP A 237 1.02 -2.00 -4.52
C TRP A 237 2.05 -2.01 -3.40
N ASP A 238 3.28 -1.54 -3.64
CA ASP A 238 4.32 -1.41 -2.61
C ASP A 238 4.02 -0.28 -1.61
N THR A 239 3.17 0.70 -1.97
CA THR A 239 3.14 2.00 -1.28
C THR A 239 1.75 2.48 -0.87
N VAL A 240 0.72 2.34 -1.72
CA VAL A 240 -0.58 3.03 -1.54
C VAL A 240 -1.22 2.71 -0.18
N ALA A 241 -1.25 1.43 0.21
CA ALA A 241 -1.81 1.01 1.49
C ALA A 241 -1.05 1.64 2.68
N GLY A 242 0.26 1.43 2.75
CA GLY A 242 1.10 1.97 3.83
C GLY A 242 1.09 3.50 3.92
N VAL A 243 1.10 4.21 2.79
CA VAL A 243 1.00 5.68 2.76
C VAL A 243 -0.32 6.16 3.36
N PHE A 244 -1.43 5.49 3.04
CA PHE A 244 -2.72 5.83 3.63
C PHE A 244 -2.72 5.60 5.15
N VAL A 245 -2.17 4.48 5.62
CA VAL A 245 -2.05 4.18 7.06
C VAL A 245 -1.23 5.24 7.80
N ILE A 246 -0.08 5.67 7.24
CA ILE A 246 0.76 6.72 7.84
C ILE A 246 0.00 8.05 7.96
N ARG A 247 -0.72 8.45 6.91
CA ARG A 247 -1.50 9.70 6.92
C ARG A 247 -2.59 9.68 7.97
N GLN A 248 -3.31 8.56 8.11
CA GLN A 248 -4.35 8.41 9.13
C GLN A 248 -3.79 8.31 10.56
N ALA A 249 -2.54 7.92 10.72
CA ALA A 249 -1.81 7.96 11.99
C ALA A 249 -1.20 9.35 12.32
N GLY A 250 -1.41 10.36 11.46
CA GLY A 250 -0.91 11.73 11.67
C GLY A 250 0.50 11.99 11.12
N GLY A 251 1.07 11.06 10.35
CA GLY A 251 2.37 11.23 9.69
C GLY A 251 2.31 12.08 8.42
N ARG A 252 3.50 12.36 7.86
CA ARG A 252 3.67 13.11 6.60
C ARG A 252 4.36 12.25 5.55
N VAL A 253 3.83 12.25 4.33
CA VAL A 253 4.38 11.51 3.17
C VAL A 253 4.43 12.41 1.94
N THR A 254 5.63 12.55 1.35
CA THR A 254 5.91 13.36 0.17
C THR A 254 6.71 12.60 -0.89
N ASP A 255 6.79 13.18 -2.09
CA ASP A 255 7.83 12.86 -3.06
C ASP A 255 9.18 13.50 -2.65
N LEU A 256 10.19 13.38 -3.51
CA LEU A 256 11.52 13.99 -3.32
C LEU A 256 11.52 15.53 -3.41
N ASN A 257 10.49 16.13 -4.03
CA ASN A 257 10.32 17.58 -4.09
C ASN A 257 9.66 18.15 -2.83
N GLY A 258 9.22 17.29 -1.91
CA GLY A 258 8.46 17.68 -0.71
C GLY A 258 6.97 17.93 -0.98
N GLU A 259 6.49 17.60 -2.18
CA GLU A 259 5.08 17.69 -2.58
C GLU A 259 4.30 16.49 -2.07
N ARG A 260 2.97 16.64 -1.88
CA ARG A 260 2.14 15.53 -1.37
C ARG A 260 2.29 14.31 -2.29
N TRP A 261 2.73 13.20 -1.71
CA TRP A 261 2.92 11.95 -2.46
C TRP A 261 1.60 11.46 -3.08
N ARG A 262 1.69 10.97 -4.32
CA ARG A 262 0.64 10.26 -5.06
C ARG A 262 1.19 8.92 -5.56
N HIS A 263 0.30 8.03 -5.96
CA HIS A 263 0.62 6.70 -6.52
C HIS A 263 1.53 6.72 -7.75
N ASP A 264 1.65 7.87 -8.43
CA ASP A 264 2.45 8.14 -9.62
C ASP A 264 3.66 9.04 -9.33
N SER A 265 3.95 9.30 -8.06
CA SER A 265 5.15 10.05 -7.64
C SER A 265 6.42 9.22 -7.76
N THR A 266 7.52 9.90 -8.13
CA THR A 266 8.86 9.32 -8.06
C THR A 266 9.42 9.46 -6.66
N GLY A 267 9.95 8.37 -6.12
CA GLY A 267 10.44 8.32 -4.76
C GLY A 267 9.32 8.40 -3.72
N LEU A 268 9.71 8.21 -2.46
CA LEU A 268 8.83 8.32 -1.32
C LEU A 268 9.64 8.71 -0.09
N VAL A 269 9.15 9.74 0.60
CA VAL A 269 9.67 10.19 1.90
C VAL A 269 8.50 10.16 2.87
N ALA A 270 8.54 9.24 3.83
CA ALA A 270 7.52 9.12 4.86
C ALA A 270 8.14 9.34 6.24
N SER A 271 7.41 10.00 7.14
CA SER A 271 7.93 10.30 8.48
C SER A 271 6.82 10.54 9.50
N ASN A 272 7.21 10.66 10.76
CA ASN A 272 6.36 11.14 11.84
C ASN A 272 5.92 12.61 11.75
N GLY A 273 6.30 13.33 10.69
CA GLY A 273 5.99 14.74 10.49
C GLY A 273 6.99 15.66 11.19
N ALA A 274 7.31 15.41 12.46
CA ALA A 274 8.26 16.23 13.23
C ALA A 274 9.67 16.24 12.61
N LEU A 275 10.11 15.11 12.06
CA LEU A 275 11.42 14.95 11.41
C LEU A 275 11.35 14.97 9.88
N HIS A 276 10.22 15.35 9.29
CA HIS A 276 10.03 15.18 7.85
C HIS A 276 11.08 15.89 7.00
N ASP A 277 11.45 17.13 7.35
CA ASP A 277 12.43 17.90 6.59
C ASP A 277 13.84 17.29 6.68
N GLU A 278 14.16 16.62 7.81
CA GLU A 278 15.42 15.89 8.00
C GLU A 278 15.46 14.61 7.16
N VAL A 279 14.34 13.88 7.12
CA VAL A 279 14.19 12.65 6.32
C VAL A 279 14.20 12.98 4.82
N LEU A 280 13.55 14.07 4.40
CA LEU A 280 13.58 14.59 3.03
C LEU A 280 14.99 15.01 2.61
N ALA A 281 15.72 15.69 3.50
CA ALA A 281 17.11 16.06 3.23
C ALA A 281 17.98 14.81 2.98
N ALA A 282 17.83 13.77 3.80
CA ALA A 282 18.54 12.51 3.59
C ALA A 282 18.16 11.81 2.27
N ALA A 283 16.88 11.85 1.87
CA ALA A 283 16.44 11.29 0.59
C ALA A 283 17.07 12.01 -0.62
N ASN A 284 17.19 13.34 -0.53
CA ASN A 284 17.77 14.16 -1.60
C ASN A 284 19.30 14.02 -1.73
N GLU A 285 19.97 13.42 -0.74
CA GLU A 285 21.40 13.09 -0.80
C GLU A 285 21.69 11.76 -1.54
N ILE A 286 20.65 10.99 -1.91
CA ILE A 286 20.81 9.72 -2.65
C ILE A 286 21.26 9.98 -4.09
N GLU A 287 20.79 11.07 -4.70
CA GLU A 287 21.21 11.46 -6.04
C GLU A 287 22.67 11.90 -6.03
N SER A 288 23.53 11.06 -6.62
CA SER A 288 24.93 11.39 -6.88
C SER A 288 25.05 12.17 -8.19
N ASP A 289 25.91 13.19 -8.21
CA ASP A 289 26.30 13.99 -9.40
C ASP A 289 26.61 13.16 -10.66
#